data_AF-A0A843IBN5-F1
#
_entry.id   AF-A0A843IBN5-F1
#
_cell.length_a   1.000
_cell.length_b   1.000
_cell.length_c   1.000
_cell.angle_alpha   90.00
_cell.angle_beta   90.00
_cell.angle_gamma   90.00
#
_symmetry.space_group_name_H-M   'P 1'
#
loop_
_entity.id
_entity.type
_entity.pdbx_description
1 polymer ?
#
loop_
_entity_poly.entity_id
_entity_poly.type
_entity_poly.pdbx_seq_one_letter_code
_entity_poly.pdbx_strand_id
1 'polypeptide(L)'
;INPAAHYNLDAGAIVTGAKADFVIIDNIVDFNILKTYISGECVFDGENVLFDCCEVEFENTINASKKQPEDFDIYYDGDQCKVNLIKCYNGELLTKKKTADLKCVDGKVQPDIYHDVLKIAVVERYGGNNIANGFIQGFGLKKGAIASSISHDSHNIIVIGYNSEMMANAVNTVIDNKGGIAVVSEDFSDSLALPIAGLMSNKDAFDVAKKLRVLQKMASALGCKLDAPFMTMAFMSLLVLPSLKMSDKGLFDGDNFEFIDVIVD
;
A
#
# COMPACT_ATOMS: atom_id res chain seq x y z
N ILE A 1 -4.90 -29.11 15.18
CA ILE A 1 -4.09 -30.33 14.92
C ILE A 1 -3.08 -30.11 13.80
N ASN A 2 -3.49 -29.94 12.53
CA ASN A 2 -2.53 -29.86 11.41
C ASN A 2 -1.44 -28.77 11.56
N PRO A 3 -1.74 -27.51 11.96
CA PRO A 3 -0.69 -26.51 12.18
C PRO A 3 0.30 -26.92 13.27
N ALA A 4 -0.21 -27.47 14.38
CA ALA A 4 0.63 -27.90 15.49
C ALA A 4 1.56 -29.08 15.10
N ALA A 5 1.05 -30.04 14.33
CA ALA A 5 1.87 -31.14 13.82
C ALA A 5 2.94 -30.65 12.83
N HIS A 6 2.59 -29.70 11.95
CA HIS A 6 3.51 -29.15 10.97
C HIS A 6 4.65 -28.34 11.61
N TYR A 7 4.33 -27.49 12.59
CA TYR A 7 5.29 -26.61 13.27
C TYR A 7 5.87 -27.21 14.56
N ASN A 8 5.53 -28.47 14.89
CA ASN A 8 5.91 -29.15 16.13
C ASN A 8 5.59 -28.33 17.40
N LEU A 9 4.36 -27.80 17.46
CA LEU A 9 3.88 -27.00 18.59
C LEU A 9 3.24 -27.90 19.66
N ASP A 10 3.51 -27.59 20.91
CA ASP A 10 2.90 -28.20 22.10
C ASP A 10 1.47 -27.63 22.33
N ALA A 11 0.60 -27.75 21.31
CA ALA A 11 -0.75 -27.21 21.29
C ALA A 11 -1.63 -27.89 20.22
N GLY A 12 -2.89 -27.45 20.10
CA GLY A 12 -3.73 -27.73 18.93
C GLY A 12 -4.53 -29.04 18.97
N ALA A 13 -4.57 -29.73 20.11
CA ALA A 13 -5.46 -30.86 20.40
C ALA A 13 -5.92 -30.82 21.86
N ILE A 14 -7.17 -31.22 22.12
CA ILE A 14 -7.69 -31.37 23.49
C ILE A 14 -7.47 -32.82 23.91
N VAL A 15 -6.37 -33.08 24.62
CA VAL A 15 -6.00 -34.40 25.14
C VAL A 15 -5.39 -34.29 26.53
N THR A 16 -5.54 -35.33 27.35
CA THR A 16 -4.96 -35.37 28.70
C THR A 16 -3.44 -35.21 28.64
N GLY A 17 -2.91 -34.32 29.48
CA GLY A 17 -1.47 -34.05 29.57
C GLY A 17 -0.96 -32.92 28.68
N ALA A 18 -1.76 -32.44 27.72
CA ALA A 18 -1.43 -31.25 26.93
C ALA A 18 -1.79 -29.95 27.67
N LYS A 19 -1.21 -28.83 27.23
CA LYS A 19 -1.61 -27.50 27.70
C LYS A 19 -3.08 -27.24 27.37
N ALA A 20 -3.79 -26.64 28.32
CA ALA A 20 -5.19 -26.30 28.20
C ALA A 20 -5.39 -24.99 27.42
N ASP A 21 -5.01 -25.02 26.13
CA ASP A 21 -5.23 -23.96 25.16
C ASP A 21 -6.48 -24.30 24.33
N PHE A 22 -7.59 -23.63 24.60
CA PHE A 22 -8.85 -23.89 23.92
C PHE A 22 -9.79 -22.68 23.91
N VAL A 23 -10.76 -22.71 23.00
CA VAL A 23 -11.88 -21.78 22.98
C VAL A 23 -13.18 -22.54 23.23
N ILE A 24 -14.12 -21.91 23.92
CA ILE A 24 -15.51 -22.35 24.00
C ILE A 24 -16.26 -21.51 22.97
N ILE A 25 -16.98 -22.16 22.07
CA ILE A 25 -17.82 -21.53 21.05
C ILE A 25 -19.28 -21.84 21.31
N ASP A 26 -20.18 -20.99 20.82
CA ASP A 26 -21.62 -21.20 20.91
C ASP A 26 -22.09 -22.37 20.03
N ASN A 27 -21.64 -22.39 18.78
CA ASN A 27 -21.96 -23.40 17.79
C ASN A 27 -20.94 -23.40 16.64
N ILE A 28 -20.96 -24.46 15.82
CA ILE A 28 -19.99 -24.66 14.73
C ILE A 28 -20.31 -23.88 13.44
N VAL A 29 -21.45 -23.19 13.38
CA VAL A 29 -21.89 -22.40 12.23
C VAL A 29 -21.48 -20.94 12.41
N ASP A 30 -21.89 -20.31 13.51
CA ASP A 30 -21.60 -18.90 13.80
C ASP A 30 -20.20 -18.71 14.42
N PHE A 31 -19.73 -19.72 15.16
CA PHE A 31 -18.38 -19.77 15.72
C PHE A 31 -18.06 -18.59 16.65
N ASN A 32 -19.07 -18.06 17.36
CA ASN A 32 -18.86 -16.98 18.31
C ASN A 32 -18.07 -17.51 19.51
N ILE A 33 -16.98 -16.82 19.86
CA ILE A 33 -16.13 -17.20 20.98
C ILE A 33 -16.83 -16.77 22.27
N LEU A 34 -17.21 -17.74 23.09
CA LEU A 34 -17.79 -17.53 24.42
C LEU A 34 -16.71 -17.39 25.50
N LYS A 35 -15.60 -18.14 25.40
CA LYS A 35 -14.45 -18.02 26.30
C LYS A 35 -13.18 -18.46 25.59
N THR A 36 -12.04 -17.90 26.02
CA THR A 36 -10.70 -18.33 25.57
C THR A 36 -9.86 -18.68 26.77
N TYR A 37 -9.19 -19.82 26.70
CA TYR A 37 -8.26 -20.30 27.71
C TYR A 37 -6.86 -20.48 27.11
N ILE A 38 -5.84 -20.03 27.83
CA ILE A 38 -4.43 -20.25 27.52
C ILE A 38 -3.79 -20.87 28.76
N SER A 39 -3.18 -22.04 28.60
CA SER A 39 -2.53 -22.82 29.66
C SER A 39 -3.42 -23.06 30.89
N GLY A 40 -4.74 -23.17 30.67
CA GLY A 40 -5.74 -23.38 31.72
C GLY A 40 -6.29 -22.10 32.36
N GLU A 41 -5.75 -20.94 32.01
CA GLU A 41 -6.22 -19.64 32.50
C GLU A 41 -7.23 -19.02 31.53
N CYS A 42 -8.33 -18.50 32.05
CA CYS A 42 -9.33 -17.80 31.25
C CYS A 42 -8.80 -16.42 30.87
N VAL A 43 -8.52 -16.19 29.60
CA VAL A 43 -7.97 -14.92 29.07
C VAL A 43 -9.04 -14.05 28.39
N PHE A 44 -10.22 -14.61 28.12
CA PHE A 44 -11.40 -13.91 27.63
C PHE A 44 -12.66 -14.62 28.14
N ASP A 45 -13.61 -13.87 28.71
CA ASP A 45 -14.82 -14.43 29.35
C ASP A 45 -16.11 -14.35 28.51
N GLY A 46 -16.02 -13.82 27.29
CA GLY A 46 -17.17 -13.57 26.42
C GLY A 46 -17.45 -12.09 26.22
N GLU A 47 -16.95 -11.25 27.13
CA GLU A 47 -17.15 -9.80 27.09
C GLU A 47 -15.82 -9.04 27.18
N ASN A 48 -14.92 -9.49 28.05
CA ASN A 48 -13.69 -8.79 28.40
C ASN A 48 -12.46 -9.65 28.17
N VAL A 49 -11.39 -9.01 27.68
CA VAL A 49 -10.03 -9.56 27.72
C VAL A 49 -9.54 -9.46 29.17
N LEU A 50 -9.10 -10.59 29.73
CA LEU A 50 -8.78 -10.74 31.16
C LEU A 50 -7.28 -10.62 31.46
N PHE A 51 -6.51 -10.06 30.54
CA PHE A 51 -5.09 -9.77 30.72
C PHE A 51 -4.78 -8.37 30.21
N ASP A 52 -3.76 -7.76 30.80
CA ASP A 52 -3.27 -6.47 30.38
C ASP A 52 -2.34 -6.62 29.17
N CYS A 53 -2.50 -5.74 28.19
CA CYS A 53 -1.53 -5.60 27.11
C CYS A 53 -0.52 -4.51 27.51
N CYS A 54 0.77 -4.87 27.52
CA CYS A 54 1.81 -3.87 27.75
C CYS A 54 1.80 -2.83 26.63
N GLU A 55 1.96 -1.56 26.99
CA GLU A 55 2.35 -0.54 26.00
C GLU A 55 3.75 -0.86 25.50
N VAL A 56 3.91 -0.87 24.18
CA VAL A 56 5.18 -1.12 23.53
C VAL A 56 5.66 0.20 22.95
N GLU A 57 6.82 0.67 23.39
CA GLU A 57 7.52 1.75 22.72
C GLU A 57 8.02 1.27 21.36
N PHE A 58 7.88 2.12 20.34
CA PHE A 58 8.33 1.82 18.99
C PHE A 58 9.06 2.99 18.39
N GLU A 59 10.06 2.67 17.57
CA GLU A 59 10.76 3.65 16.76
C GLU A 59 10.15 3.71 15.36
N ASN A 60 10.08 4.92 14.83
CA ASN A 60 9.66 5.14 13.47
C ASN A 60 10.85 4.99 12.50
N THR A 61 10.59 4.46 11.31
CA THR A 61 11.61 4.20 10.29
C THR A 61 11.43 5.04 9.02
N ILE A 62 10.56 6.04 9.02
CA ILE A 62 10.40 6.97 7.89
C ILE A 62 11.46 8.07 8.02
N ASN A 63 12.45 8.01 7.13
CA ASN A 63 13.54 8.95 7.00
C ASN A 63 13.57 9.47 5.56
N ALA A 64 12.62 10.35 5.24
CA ALA A 64 12.50 11.00 3.94
C ALA A 64 12.30 12.50 4.10
N SER A 65 12.92 13.30 3.23
CA SER A 65 12.68 14.74 3.11
C SER A 65 11.38 15.02 2.39
N LYS A 66 10.79 16.18 2.68
CA LYS A 66 9.64 16.71 1.95
C LYS A 66 9.94 16.81 0.45
N LYS A 67 8.95 16.47 -0.36
CA LYS A 67 9.02 16.47 -1.82
C LYS A 67 8.31 17.67 -2.42
N GLN A 68 8.80 18.12 -3.56
CA GLN A 68 8.22 19.19 -4.36
C GLN A 68 7.50 18.60 -5.57
N PRO A 69 6.58 19.33 -6.23
CA PRO A 69 5.92 18.86 -7.43
C PRO A 69 6.92 18.43 -8.53
N GLU A 70 8.01 19.16 -8.71
CA GLU A 70 9.00 18.89 -9.76
C GLU A 70 9.71 17.53 -9.59
N ASP A 71 9.73 16.99 -8.36
CA ASP A 71 10.29 15.67 -8.06
C ASP A 71 9.52 14.54 -8.77
N PHE A 72 8.27 14.79 -9.18
CA PHE A 72 7.38 13.83 -9.85
C PHE A 72 7.20 14.13 -11.34
N ASP A 73 7.98 15.05 -11.89
CA ASP A 73 7.98 15.35 -13.32
C ASP A 73 8.94 14.42 -14.09
N ILE A 74 8.49 14.05 -15.30
CA ILE A 74 9.30 13.35 -16.30
C ILE A 74 9.48 14.32 -17.44
N TYR A 75 10.73 14.59 -17.82
CA TYR A 75 11.07 15.59 -18.82
C TYR A 75 11.35 14.94 -20.17
N TYR A 76 10.93 15.59 -21.25
CA TYR A 76 11.19 15.17 -22.62
C TYR A 76 11.25 16.38 -23.55
N ASP A 77 12.24 16.40 -24.44
CA ASP A 77 12.43 17.44 -25.45
C ASP A 77 11.70 17.07 -26.75
N GLY A 78 10.42 17.40 -26.81
CA GLY A 78 9.53 17.16 -27.94
C GLY A 78 8.06 17.34 -27.54
N ASP A 79 7.15 17.30 -28.50
CA ASP A 79 5.72 17.54 -28.26
C ASP A 79 4.97 16.28 -27.77
N GLN A 80 5.53 15.10 -28.01
CA GLN A 80 4.93 13.81 -27.67
C GLN A 80 6.04 12.76 -27.56
N CYS A 81 5.91 11.83 -26.61
CA CYS A 81 6.80 10.69 -26.48
C CYS A 81 6.01 9.38 -26.28
N LYS A 82 6.65 8.26 -26.62
CA LYS A 82 6.14 6.94 -26.25
C LYS A 82 6.73 6.56 -24.90
N VAL A 83 5.89 6.06 -24.00
CA VAL A 83 6.34 5.61 -22.66
C VAL A 83 5.98 4.15 -22.42
N ASN A 84 6.84 3.44 -21.69
CA ASN A 84 6.50 2.20 -21.01
C ASN A 84 5.65 2.52 -19.77
N LEU A 85 4.59 1.75 -19.54
CA LEU A 85 3.72 1.91 -18.39
C LEU A 85 3.28 0.57 -17.81
N ILE A 86 2.99 0.59 -16.51
CA ILE A 86 2.43 -0.54 -15.78
C ILE A 86 0.93 -0.59 -16.07
N LYS A 87 0.41 -1.72 -16.53
CA LYS A 87 -1.05 -1.95 -16.62
C LYS A 87 -1.50 -2.88 -15.50
N CYS A 88 -2.32 -2.38 -14.58
CA CYS A 88 -2.99 -3.17 -13.54
C CYS A 88 -4.46 -3.46 -13.89
N TYR A 89 -5.04 -4.45 -13.20
CA TYR A 89 -6.43 -4.88 -13.34
C TYR A 89 -7.07 -5.03 -11.96
N ASN A 90 -8.39 -4.82 -11.89
CA ASN A 90 -9.13 -5.01 -10.64
C ASN A 90 -9.10 -6.47 -10.19
N GLY A 91 -8.76 -6.72 -8.93
CA GLY A 91 -8.68 -8.07 -8.36
C GLY A 91 -7.46 -8.89 -8.77
N GLU A 92 -6.50 -8.32 -9.51
CA GLU A 92 -5.30 -9.04 -9.96
C GLU A 92 -4.00 -8.46 -9.36
N LEU A 93 -3.05 -9.34 -9.04
CA LEU A 93 -1.69 -8.98 -8.61
C LEU A 93 -0.72 -8.88 -9.80
N LEU A 94 -1.04 -9.61 -10.88
CA LEU A 94 -0.25 -9.62 -12.10
C LEU A 94 -0.48 -8.33 -12.88
N THR A 95 0.61 -7.76 -13.39
CA THR A 95 0.57 -6.57 -14.25
C THR A 95 0.98 -6.95 -15.67
N LYS A 96 0.69 -6.07 -16.62
CA LYS A 96 1.26 -6.16 -17.98
C LYS A 96 2.15 -4.95 -18.26
N LYS A 97 3.20 -5.17 -19.03
CA LYS A 97 3.92 -4.11 -19.75
C LYS A 97 3.05 -3.59 -20.90
N LYS A 98 2.84 -2.28 -20.96
CA LYS A 98 2.14 -1.59 -22.04
C LYS A 98 2.91 -0.35 -22.44
N THR A 99 2.58 0.20 -23.61
CA THR A 99 3.08 1.51 -24.04
C THR A 99 1.92 2.46 -24.27
N ALA A 100 2.16 3.76 -24.07
CA ALA A 100 1.24 4.81 -24.48
C ALA A 100 2.01 5.97 -25.12
N ASP A 101 1.35 6.64 -26.04
CA ASP A 101 1.79 7.91 -26.62
C ASP A 101 1.25 9.05 -25.76
N LEU A 102 2.14 9.79 -25.10
CA LEU A 102 1.79 10.87 -24.18
C LEU A 102 2.28 12.22 -24.68
N LYS A 103 1.44 13.24 -24.50
CA LYS A 103 1.78 14.61 -24.85
C LYS A 103 2.79 15.19 -23.86
N CYS A 104 3.62 16.09 -24.36
CA CYS A 104 4.53 16.87 -23.57
C CYS A 104 4.08 18.34 -23.62
N VAL A 105 4.04 18.97 -22.45
CA VAL A 105 3.69 20.39 -22.30
C VAL A 105 4.77 21.02 -21.44
N ASP A 106 5.37 22.11 -21.91
CA ASP A 106 6.48 22.81 -21.25
C ASP A 106 7.64 21.86 -20.87
N GLY A 107 7.97 20.93 -21.77
CA GLY A 107 9.03 19.93 -21.58
C GLY A 107 8.69 18.82 -20.59
N LYS A 108 7.45 18.74 -20.09
CA LYS A 108 6.98 17.73 -19.12
C LYS A 108 5.99 16.76 -19.76
N VAL A 109 6.24 15.47 -19.62
CA VAL A 109 5.34 14.41 -20.07
C VAL A 109 4.06 14.42 -19.21
N GLN A 110 2.91 14.56 -19.86
CA GLN A 110 1.62 14.69 -19.20
C GLN A 110 0.90 13.33 -19.10
N PRO A 111 0.23 13.04 -17.97
CA PRO A 111 -0.66 11.89 -17.89
C PRO A 111 -1.87 12.07 -18.82
N ASP A 112 -2.42 10.96 -19.32
CA ASP A 112 -3.65 10.94 -20.10
C ASP A 112 -4.81 10.38 -19.27
N ILE A 113 -5.46 11.26 -18.51
CA ILE A 113 -6.57 10.90 -17.62
C ILE A 113 -7.77 10.32 -18.39
N TYR A 114 -7.94 10.62 -19.68
CA TYR A 114 -9.08 10.12 -20.46
C TYR A 114 -8.87 8.64 -20.80
N HIS A 115 -7.63 8.26 -21.11
CA HIS A 115 -7.21 6.87 -21.33
C HIS A 115 -6.69 6.18 -20.07
N ASP A 116 -6.94 6.77 -18.89
CA ASP A 116 -6.58 6.23 -17.58
C ASP A 116 -5.07 6.00 -17.42
N VAL A 117 -4.24 6.85 -18.02
CA VAL A 117 -2.79 6.83 -17.80
C VAL A 117 -2.46 7.89 -16.76
N LEU A 118 -2.02 7.45 -15.59
CA LEU A 118 -1.67 8.28 -14.43
C LEU A 118 -0.17 8.23 -14.17
N LYS A 119 0.32 9.21 -13.41
CA LYS A 119 1.67 9.17 -12.87
C LYS A 119 1.73 8.20 -11.68
N ILE A 120 2.84 7.47 -11.59
CA ILE A 120 3.21 6.63 -10.44
C ILE A 120 4.63 6.97 -10.05
N ALA A 121 4.92 7.01 -8.76
CA ALA A 121 6.28 7.17 -8.28
C ALA A 121 6.54 6.34 -7.02
N VAL A 122 7.80 5.96 -6.84
CA VAL A 122 8.31 5.34 -5.62
C VAL A 122 9.41 6.22 -5.04
N VAL A 123 9.23 6.61 -3.78
CA VAL A 123 10.13 7.45 -3.00
C VAL A 123 10.78 6.60 -1.91
N GLU A 124 12.11 6.50 -1.99
CA GLU A 124 12.95 5.85 -1.00
C GLU A 124 12.81 6.56 0.34
N ARG A 125 12.60 5.78 1.41
CA ARG A 125 12.25 6.33 2.73
C ARG A 125 13.17 5.95 3.88
N TYR A 126 14.31 5.31 3.61
CA TYR A 126 15.30 4.90 4.62
C TYR A 126 16.51 5.84 4.67
N GLY A 127 16.48 6.97 3.95
CA GLY A 127 17.43 8.08 4.07
C GLY A 127 18.16 8.45 2.78
N GLY A 128 18.08 7.58 1.76
CA GLY A 128 18.63 7.84 0.42
C GLY A 128 17.82 8.86 -0.37
N ASN A 129 16.52 8.98 -0.12
CA ASN A 129 15.63 9.97 -0.76
C ASN A 129 15.54 9.87 -2.29
N ASN A 130 15.94 8.73 -2.87
CA ASN A 130 15.78 8.46 -4.30
C ASN A 130 14.30 8.48 -4.70
N ILE A 131 14.03 8.90 -5.93
CA ILE A 131 12.68 8.95 -6.48
C ILE A 131 12.74 8.39 -7.89
N ALA A 132 11.84 7.46 -8.18
CA ALA A 132 11.62 6.93 -9.50
C ALA A 132 10.19 7.24 -9.94
N ASN A 133 10.06 7.83 -11.13
CA ASN A 133 8.79 8.23 -11.71
C ASN A 133 8.45 7.32 -12.89
N GLY A 134 7.17 7.15 -13.18
CA GLY A 134 6.68 6.47 -14.37
C GLY A 134 5.19 6.62 -14.54
N PHE A 135 4.61 5.73 -15.34
CA PHE A 135 3.18 5.77 -15.66
C PHE A 135 2.49 4.44 -15.35
N ILE A 136 1.23 4.54 -14.94
CA ILE A 136 0.36 3.40 -14.63
C ILE A 136 -1.01 3.58 -15.25
N GLN A 137 -1.59 2.49 -15.72
CA GLN A 137 -2.95 2.44 -16.22
C GLN A 137 -3.79 1.42 -15.46
N GLY A 138 -5.04 1.77 -15.12
CA GLY A 138 -6.02 0.88 -14.48
C GLY A 138 -6.62 1.43 -13.18
N PHE A 139 -6.06 2.49 -12.60
CA PHE A 139 -6.54 3.03 -11.33
C PHE A 139 -7.82 3.85 -11.47
N GLY A 140 -7.96 4.64 -12.53
CA GLY A 140 -9.18 5.39 -12.87
C GLY A 140 -9.27 6.80 -12.30
N LEU A 141 -8.29 7.26 -11.51
CA LEU A 141 -8.32 8.59 -10.88
C LEU A 141 -8.51 9.69 -11.94
N LYS A 142 -9.42 10.62 -11.67
CA LYS A 142 -9.70 11.78 -12.53
C LYS A 142 -9.19 13.08 -11.92
N LYS A 143 -8.93 13.07 -10.61
CA LYS A 143 -8.34 14.16 -9.84
C LYS A 143 -7.65 13.58 -8.61
N GLY A 144 -6.82 14.37 -7.96
CA GLY A 144 -6.13 13.98 -6.73
C GLY A 144 -5.03 12.93 -6.90
N ALA A 145 -4.52 12.49 -5.75
CA ALA A 145 -3.51 11.45 -5.63
C ALA A 145 -3.77 10.60 -4.38
N ILE A 146 -3.25 9.37 -4.42
CA ILE A 146 -3.22 8.45 -3.29
C ILE A 146 -1.76 8.04 -3.02
N ALA A 147 -1.38 7.92 -1.76
CA ALA A 147 -0.05 7.49 -1.36
C ALA A 147 -0.10 6.47 -0.21
N SER A 148 0.90 5.60 -0.13
CA SER A 148 1.08 4.63 0.96
C SER A 148 2.54 4.34 1.22
N SER A 149 2.93 4.12 2.47
CA SER A 149 4.23 3.50 2.84
C SER A 149 4.16 1.97 2.92
N ILE A 150 2.98 1.37 2.73
CA ILE A 150 2.84 -0.07 2.56
C ILE A 150 2.99 -0.37 1.06
N SER A 151 4.21 -0.72 0.64
CA SER A 151 4.54 -1.06 -0.73
C SER A 151 5.42 -2.31 -0.78
N HIS A 152 4.82 -3.46 -1.04
CA HIS A 152 5.47 -4.77 -0.97
C HIS A 152 6.68 -4.86 -1.91
N ASP A 153 7.85 -5.38 -1.50
CA ASP A 153 8.28 -5.74 -0.13
C ASP A 153 9.37 -4.81 0.41
N SER A 154 9.82 -3.83 -0.38
CA SER A 154 10.79 -2.82 0.08
C SER A 154 10.15 -1.78 1.01
N HIS A 155 8.83 -1.63 0.96
CA HIS A 155 8.05 -0.69 1.78
C HIS A 155 8.57 0.75 1.70
N ASN A 156 8.91 1.17 0.48
CA ASN A 156 9.09 2.58 0.12
C ASN A 156 7.74 3.29 0.00
N ILE A 157 7.73 4.63 -0.04
CA ILE A 157 6.49 5.37 -0.24
C ILE A 157 6.13 5.28 -1.72
N ILE A 158 4.97 4.72 -2.03
CA ILE A 158 4.41 4.70 -3.38
C ILE A 158 3.28 5.71 -3.49
N VAL A 159 3.21 6.40 -4.62
CA VAL A 159 2.18 7.40 -4.89
C VAL A 159 1.67 7.27 -6.33
N ILE A 160 0.36 7.41 -6.51
CA ILE A 160 -0.30 7.46 -7.81
C ILE A 160 -1.16 8.72 -7.84
N GLY A 161 -1.03 9.51 -8.90
CA GLY A 161 -1.75 10.77 -9.00
C GLY A 161 -1.98 11.24 -10.42
N TYR A 162 -2.94 12.14 -10.55
CA TYR A 162 -3.29 12.75 -11.83
C TYR A 162 -2.35 13.92 -12.20
N ASN A 163 -1.65 14.51 -11.22
CA ASN A 163 -0.66 15.56 -11.43
C ASN A 163 0.41 15.52 -10.32
N SER A 164 1.51 16.22 -10.53
CA SER A 164 2.67 16.21 -9.64
C SER A 164 2.42 16.91 -8.30
N GLU A 165 1.60 17.97 -8.29
CA GLU A 165 1.28 18.72 -7.07
C GLU A 165 0.53 17.88 -6.04
N MET A 166 -0.49 17.15 -6.48
CA MET A 166 -1.23 16.25 -5.60
C MET A 166 -0.36 15.08 -5.13
N MET A 167 0.54 14.58 -5.99
CA MET A 167 1.49 13.53 -5.60
C MET A 167 2.42 14.01 -4.49
N ALA A 168 3.00 15.20 -4.63
CA ALA A 168 3.84 15.81 -3.60
C ALA A 168 3.08 15.98 -2.29
N ASN A 169 1.86 16.50 -2.33
CA ASN A 169 1.03 16.67 -1.14
C ASN A 169 0.71 15.33 -0.45
N ALA A 170 0.36 14.29 -1.23
CA ALA A 170 0.07 12.96 -0.69
C ALA A 170 1.30 12.31 -0.06
N VAL A 171 2.46 12.36 -0.73
CA VAL A 171 3.74 11.86 -0.18
C VAL A 171 4.11 12.61 1.09
N ASN A 172 4.03 13.94 1.06
CA ASN A 172 4.36 14.78 2.20
C ASN A 172 3.45 14.53 3.41
N THR A 173 2.18 14.18 3.18
CA THR A 173 1.25 13.75 4.23
C THR A 173 1.67 12.42 4.85
N VAL A 174 2.11 11.45 4.03
CA VAL A 174 2.66 10.18 4.52
C VAL A 174 3.93 10.41 5.35
N ILE A 175 4.81 11.31 4.92
CA ILE A 175 6.04 11.68 5.66
C ILE A 175 5.68 12.30 7.02
N ASP A 176 4.77 13.28 7.07
CA ASP A 176 4.35 13.93 8.33
C ASP A 176 3.72 12.96 9.31
N ASN A 177 2.92 12.03 8.78
CA ASN A 177 2.30 10.97 9.57
C ASN A 177 3.29 9.93 10.09
N LYS A 178 4.57 10.05 9.71
CA LYS A 178 5.60 9.05 9.97
C LYS A 178 5.19 7.69 9.37
N GLY A 179 4.64 7.74 8.17
CA GLY A 179 4.14 6.58 7.43
C GLY A 179 2.63 6.45 7.53
N GLY A 180 2.04 5.70 6.61
CA GLY A 180 0.61 5.56 6.51
C GLY A 180 0.09 5.61 5.09
N ILE A 181 -1.19 5.97 4.99
CA ILE A 181 -1.95 6.11 3.75
C ILE A 181 -2.49 7.54 3.68
N ALA A 182 -2.43 8.16 2.51
CA ALA A 182 -3.00 9.47 2.27
C ALA A 182 -3.85 9.48 1.00
N VAL A 183 -4.93 10.26 1.01
CA VAL A 183 -5.75 10.59 -0.16
C VAL A 183 -5.88 12.10 -0.20
N VAL A 184 -5.46 12.71 -1.31
CA VAL A 184 -5.41 14.18 -1.46
C VAL A 184 -6.06 14.59 -2.77
N SER A 185 -6.77 15.70 -2.76
CA SER A 185 -7.29 16.42 -3.91
C SER A 185 -7.34 17.91 -3.62
N GLU A 186 -7.76 18.71 -4.59
CA GLU A 186 -7.99 20.15 -4.39
C GLU A 186 -9.13 20.44 -3.40
N ASP A 187 -10.14 19.57 -3.35
CA ASP A 187 -11.35 19.78 -2.54
C ASP A 187 -11.22 19.25 -1.11
N PHE A 188 -10.45 18.18 -0.95
CA PHE A 188 -10.34 17.45 0.32
C PHE A 188 -9.03 16.68 0.43
N SER A 189 -8.62 16.45 1.66
CA SER A 189 -7.54 15.53 2.01
C SER A 189 -7.86 14.78 3.29
N ASP A 190 -7.42 13.53 3.39
CA ASP A 190 -7.46 12.76 4.63
C ASP A 190 -6.36 11.68 4.64
N SER A 191 -6.04 11.16 5.81
CA SER A 191 -4.97 10.19 5.97
C SER A 191 -5.13 9.26 7.18
N LEU A 192 -4.43 8.13 7.13
CA LEU A 192 -4.31 7.15 8.20
C LEU A 192 -2.84 6.99 8.55
N ALA A 193 -2.44 7.48 9.71
CA ALA A 193 -1.07 7.36 10.20
C ALA A 193 -0.75 5.92 10.66
N LEU A 194 0.40 5.41 10.23
CA LEU A 194 0.94 4.09 10.56
C LEU A 194 2.37 4.24 11.12
N PRO A 195 2.52 4.81 12.32
CA PRO A 195 3.82 5.25 12.83
C PRO A 195 4.76 4.11 13.22
N ILE A 196 4.28 2.88 13.36
CA ILE A 196 5.12 1.72 13.66
C ILE A 196 5.71 1.22 12.35
N ALA A 197 7.01 1.43 12.15
CA ALA A 197 7.77 1.09 10.94
C ALA A 197 7.22 1.66 9.60
N GLY A 198 6.24 2.56 9.64
CA GLY A 198 5.49 3.01 8.47
C GLY A 198 4.41 2.01 8.00
N LEU A 199 4.08 0.99 8.79
CA LEU A 199 3.27 -0.17 8.38
C LEU A 199 2.08 -0.45 9.31
N MET A 200 2.21 -0.15 10.60
CA MET A 200 1.18 -0.46 11.59
C MET A 200 0.82 0.76 12.45
N SER A 201 -0.37 0.72 13.03
CA SER A 201 -0.85 1.71 13.99
C SER A 201 -0.87 1.13 15.39
N ASN A 202 -0.63 1.97 16.39
CA ASN A 202 -0.87 1.67 17.81
C ASN A 202 -2.28 2.08 18.27
N LYS A 203 -3.17 2.43 17.34
CA LYS A 203 -4.58 2.75 17.62
C LYS A 203 -5.44 1.50 17.63
N ASP A 204 -6.65 1.63 18.17
CA ASP A 204 -7.67 0.58 18.14
C ASP A 204 -7.93 0.08 16.71
N ALA A 205 -8.06 -1.25 16.57
CA ALA A 205 -8.21 -1.89 15.27
C ALA A 205 -9.52 -1.50 14.57
N PHE A 206 -10.61 -1.25 15.30
CA PHE A 206 -11.88 -0.82 14.73
C PHE A 206 -11.80 0.61 14.21
N ASP A 207 -11.10 1.50 14.93
CA ASP A 207 -10.84 2.87 14.47
C ASP A 207 -9.97 2.90 13.21
N VAL A 208 -8.90 2.11 13.19
CA VAL A 208 -8.02 1.96 12.00
C VAL A 208 -8.81 1.40 10.82
N ALA A 209 -9.63 0.36 11.02
CA ALA A 209 -10.46 -0.23 9.97
C ALA A 209 -11.51 0.76 9.45
N LYS A 210 -12.18 1.50 10.34
CA LYS A 210 -13.13 2.55 9.98
C LYS A 210 -12.45 3.63 9.15
N LYS A 211 -11.26 4.08 9.55
CA LYS A 211 -10.48 5.10 8.82
C LYS A 211 -10.06 4.60 7.44
N LEU A 212 -9.56 3.38 7.33
CA LEU A 212 -9.20 2.78 6.04
C LEU A 212 -10.39 2.71 5.09
N ARG A 213 -11.59 2.33 5.58
CA ARG A 213 -12.82 2.33 4.78
C ARG A 213 -13.21 3.73 4.28
N VAL A 214 -12.98 4.77 5.10
CA VAL A 214 -13.18 6.17 4.67
C VAL A 214 -12.23 6.52 3.52
N LEU A 215 -10.94 6.21 3.66
CA LEU A 215 -9.95 6.49 2.60
C LEU A 215 -10.25 5.71 1.31
N GLN A 216 -10.73 4.47 1.40
CA GLN A 216 -11.18 3.70 0.22
C GLN A 216 -12.33 4.40 -0.51
N LYS A 217 -13.33 4.90 0.22
CA LYS A 217 -14.44 5.67 -0.36
C LYS A 217 -13.95 6.97 -0.99
N MET A 218 -12.99 7.66 -0.37
CA MET A 218 -12.40 8.87 -0.91
C MET A 218 -11.63 8.60 -2.21
N ALA A 219 -10.83 7.53 -2.27
CA ALA A 219 -10.17 7.12 -3.50
C ALA A 219 -11.18 6.81 -4.62
N SER A 220 -12.30 6.15 -4.29
CA SER A 220 -13.40 5.95 -5.24
C SER A 220 -14.03 7.28 -5.70
N ALA A 221 -14.21 8.25 -4.80
CA ALA A 221 -14.72 9.59 -5.14
C ALA A 221 -13.76 10.39 -6.05
N LEU A 222 -12.46 10.08 -6.04
CA LEU A 222 -11.48 10.60 -7.00
C LEU A 222 -11.59 9.95 -8.39
N GLY A 223 -12.45 8.93 -8.57
CA GLY A 223 -12.66 8.20 -9.81
C GLY A 223 -12.07 6.79 -9.81
N CYS A 224 -11.47 6.34 -8.70
CA CYS A 224 -10.87 5.01 -8.67
C CYS A 224 -11.90 3.90 -8.90
N LYS A 225 -11.56 2.95 -9.78
CA LYS A 225 -12.43 1.83 -10.15
C LYS A 225 -12.03 0.49 -9.54
N LEU A 226 -10.95 0.47 -8.74
CA LEU A 226 -10.45 -0.74 -8.10
C LEU A 226 -11.20 -0.97 -6.78
N ASP A 227 -11.49 -2.23 -6.47
CA ASP A 227 -12.15 -2.60 -5.20
C ASP A 227 -11.20 -2.38 -3.99
N ALA A 228 -9.90 -2.56 -4.21
CA ALA A 228 -8.87 -2.44 -3.17
C ALA A 228 -7.66 -1.62 -3.64
N PRO A 229 -7.81 -0.30 -3.87
CA PRO A 229 -6.78 0.52 -4.53
C PRO A 229 -5.43 0.53 -3.80
N PHE A 230 -5.44 0.62 -2.46
CA PHE A 230 -4.20 0.62 -1.68
C PHE A 230 -3.50 -0.74 -1.69
N MET A 231 -4.25 -1.84 -1.73
CA MET A 231 -3.67 -3.19 -1.85
C MET A 231 -3.08 -3.37 -3.24
N THR A 232 -3.81 -3.05 -4.30
CA THR A 232 -3.27 -3.10 -5.68
C THR A 232 -2.02 -2.25 -5.80
N MET A 233 -2.04 -1.02 -5.26
CA MET A 233 -0.88 -0.13 -5.25
C MET A 233 0.31 -0.77 -4.53
N ALA A 234 0.10 -1.41 -3.37
CA ALA A 234 1.18 -2.06 -2.63
C ALA A 234 1.93 -3.12 -3.44
N PHE A 235 1.28 -3.80 -4.38
CA PHE A 235 1.91 -4.80 -5.24
C PHE A 235 2.54 -4.23 -6.52
N MET A 236 2.40 -2.93 -6.79
CA MET A 236 3.07 -2.29 -7.94
C MET A 236 4.58 -2.18 -7.75
N SER A 237 5.08 -2.35 -6.51
CA SER A 237 6.51 -2.37 -6.21
C SER A 237 7.11 -3.74 -5.93
N LEU A 238 6.33 -4.82 -6.07
CA LEU A 238 6.82 -6.17 -5.76
C LEU A 238 7.58 -6.76 -6.95
N LEU A 239 8.88 -6.48 -7.02
CA LEU A 239 9.73 -6.77 -8.19
C LEU A 239 9.84 -8.24 -8.59
N VAL A 240 9.51 -9.16 -7.68
CA VAL A 240 9.54 -10.61 -7.94
C VAL A 240 8.30 -11.12 -8.68
N LEU A 241 7.29 -10.26 -8.93
CA LEU A 241 6.11 -10.62 -9.70
C LEU A 241 6.16 -10.05 -11.13
N PRO A 242 5.77 -10.81 -12.14
CA PRO A 242 5.65 -10.31 -13.50
C PRO A 242 4.46 -9.34 -13.66
N SER A 243 4.39 -8.54 -14.74
CA SER A 243 5.40 -8.33 -15.79
C SER A 243 6.19 -7.05 -15.57
N LEU A 244 5.52 -5.93 -15.24
CA LEU A 244 6.17 -4.64 -15.04
C LEU A 244 5.82 -4.04 -13.69
N LYS A 245 6.83 -3.61 -12.93
CA LYS A 245 6.74 -3.07 -11.56
C LYS A 245 7.60 -1.80 -11.42
N MET A 246 7.45 -1.10 -10.30
CA MET A 246 8.19 0.12 -9.99
C MET A 246 8.99 -0.05 -8.70
N SER A 247 10.28 0.29 -8.71
CA SER A 247 11.09 0.44 -7.49
C SER A 247 11.52 1.89 -7.33
N ASP A 248 12.18 2.23 -6.23
CA ASP A 248 12.84 3.54 -6.04
C ASP A 248 14.00 3.78 -7.02
N LYS A 249 14.42 2.75 -7.77
CA LYS A 249 15.49 2.80 -8.78
C LYS A 249 14.98 2.89 -10.22
N GLY A 250 13.67 2.81 -10.43
CA GLY A 250 13.07 2.86 -11.76
C GLY A 250 12.09 1.73 -12.04
N LEU A 251 11.65 1.70 -13.30
CA LEU A 251 10.73 0.73 -13.85
C LEU A 251 11.46 -0.60 -14.07
N PHE A 252 10.89 -1.68 -13.57
CA PHE A 252 11.51 -3.01 -13.55
C PHE A 252 10.66 -4.00 -14.33
N ASP A 253 11.27 -4.63 -15.33
CA ASP A 253 10.70 -5.71 -16.12
C ASP A 253 11.00 -7.03 -15.41
N GLY A 254 9.99 -7.59 -14.74
CA GLY A 254 10.09 -8.83 -14.00
C GLY A 254 10.20 -10.08 -14.89
N ASP A 255 9.84 -9.98 -16.17
CA ASP A 255 9.97 -11.10 -17.12
C ASP A 255 11.43 -11.25 -17.59
N ASN A 256 12.10 -10.12 -17.88
CA ASN A 256 13.51 -10.07 -18.29
C ASN A 256 14.50 -9.83 -17.14
N PHE A 257 13.98 -9.50 -15.96
CA PHE A 257 14.72 -9.21 -14.73
C PHE A 257 15.71 -8.05 -14.85
N GLU A 258 15.28 -6.96 -15.48
CA GLU A 258 16.10 -5.76 -15.73
C GLU A 258 15.34 -4.46 -15.50
N PHE A 259 16.09 -3.38 -15.29
CA PHE A 259 15.54 -2.03 -15.32
C PHE A 259 15.37 -1.59 -16.77
N ILE A 260 14.25 -0.91 -17.05
CA ILE A 260 13.96 -0.37 -18.37
C ILE A 260 13.64 1.12 -18.28
N ASP A 261 13.85 1.82 -19.39
CA ASP A 261 13.52 3.24 -19.47
C ASP A 261 12.01 3.48 -19.53
N VAL A 262 11.60 4.59 -18.92
CA VAL A 262 10.20 5.03 -18.95
C VAL A 262 9.84 5.54 -20.34
N ILE A 263 10.73 6.30 -20.99
CA ILE A 263 10.54 6.79 -22.35
C ILE A 263 11.16 5.78 -23.31
N VAL A 264 10.44 5.45 -24.37
CA VAL A 264 10.88 4.55 -25.44
C VAL A 264 11.37 5.40 -26.60
N ASP A 265 12.65 5.26 -26.95
CA ASP A 265 13.24 5.84 -28.16
C ASP A 265 12.69 5.20 -29.44
#